data_AF-A0A963JD56-F1
#
_entry.id   AF-A0A963JD56-F1
#
_cell.length_a   1.000
_cell.length_b   1.000
_cell.length_c   1.000
_cell.angle_alpha   90.00
_cell.angle_beta   90.00
_cell.angle_gamma   90.00
#
_symmetry.space_group_name_H-M   'P 1'
#
loop_
_entity.id
_entity.type
_entity.pdbx_description
1 polymer ?
#
loop_
_entity_poly.entity_id
_entity_poly.type
_entity_poly.pdbx_seq_one_letter_code
_entity_poly.pdbx_strand_id
1 'polypeptide(L)'
;MTTNPTATAAATGAPAPAATRLPRPIALLLCALGGEGGGVLAEWLYAAAVRAGHPAQTTSIPGVAQRTGATTYYVEIHPEPADQLGGRRPVFGLAPVAGQVDLLVSSELLETVRQVGQGMASADRTVVVSSTARALTVVEKMAQGDGRVDDAALLAVLQRHCRRAELLDLAAMASQAGTVISAVMFGAIAASGVLPFGRAACEDAIRASGKGVDASLRGFALAFDALAARRQQQAVVEQVLAAPAEPAQRAPGRALEAELHALGRAPESDLRPIGRAPESDLRALGRARVAAYQDEAYARLYDERMARVDAAERAADPTGAHGGAIGREMARWLALWMAFDDIVRVAALKLAASRQDRVRREVKAGAADVVKVYDHFKPGVPEFAALLPQRLAERLQAWDRRRVAAGQDPWALPLKVGTHTLAGTLALRLVAALKGQRRRGSRFAQEQALIERWLAAVEAGAREDWALGHELAQCGRLIKGYGSTNERGKANLLHIVD
;
A
#
# COMPACT_ATOMS: atom_id res chain seq x y z
N MET A 1 -62.31 33.88 -57.19
CA MET A 1 -62.01 35.29 -56.87
C MET A 1 -61.75 35.36 -55.38
N THR A 2 -60.56 35.66 -54.85
CA THR A 2 -59.34 36.25 -55.40
C THR A 2 -58.17 35.80 -54.52
N THR A 3 -57.18 35.16 -55.14
CA THR A 3 -55.82 34.93 -54.64
C THR A 3 -55.02 36.23 -54.75
N ASN A 4 -54.10 36.49 -53.81
CA ASN A 4 -53.00 37.44 -54.01
C ASN A 4 -51.76 36.96 -53.20
N PRO A 5 -50.53 37.36 -53.59
CA PRO A 5 -49.47 36.40 -53.85
C PRO A 5 -48.30 36.47 -52.86
N THR A 6 -47.54 35.37 -52.83
CA THR A 6 -46.25 35.22 -52.18
C THR A 6 -45.17 36.05 -52.89
N ALA A 7 -44.50 36.92 -52.14
CA ALA A 7 -43.23 37.54 -52.54
C ALA A 7 -42.10 36.95 -51.69
N THR A 8 -41.25 36.15 -52.31
CA THR A 8 -40.05 35.55 -51.70
C THR A 8 -38.88 36.52 -51.87
N ALA A 9 -38.47 37.18 -50.79
CA ALA A 9 -37.23 37.95 -50.77
C ALA A 9 -36.06 37.00 -50.42
N ALA A 10 -35.18 36.76 -51.38
CA ALA A 10 -33.93 36.04 -51.18
C ALA A 10 -32.93 36.95 -50.45
N ALA A 11 -32.65 36.67 -49.18
CA ALA A 11 -31.55 37.27 -48.45
C ALA A 11 -30.27 36.47 -48.71
N THR A 12 -29.39 37.03 -49.54
CA THR A 12 -28.00 36.58 -49.73
C THR A 12 -27.18 36.89 -48.48
N GLY A 13 -27.23 36.00 -47.49
CA GLY A 13 -26.30 36.02 -46.36
C GLY A 13 -24.95 35.44 -46.78
N ALA A 14 -23.89 36.25 -46.73
CA ALA A 14 -22.52 35.75 -46.84
C ALA A 14 -22.25 34.70 -45.75
N PRO A 15 -21.52 33.61 -46.03
CA PRO A 15 -21.18 32.63 -45.01
C PRO A 15 -20.37 33.29 -43.90
N ALA A 16 -20.81 33.12 -42.65
CA ALA A 16 -20.05 33.53 -41.48
C ALA A 16 -18.63 32.91 -41.56
N PRO A 17 -17.57 33.67 -41.22
CA PRO A 17 -16.22 33.12 -41.24
C PRO A 17 -16.18 31.89 -40.36
N ALA A 18 -15.66 30.78 -40.90
CA ALA A 18 -15.50 29.52 -40.17
C ALA A 18 -14.81 29.82 -38.84
N ALA A 19 -15.51 29.62 -37.73
CA ALA A 19 -14.97 29.85 -36.40
C ALA A 19 -13.70 29.00 -36.25
N THR A 20 -12.54 29.65 -36.19
CA THR A 20 -11.29 29.01 -35.83
C THR A 20 -11.47 28.40 -34.44
N ARG A 21 -11.63 27.08 -34.41
CA ARG A 21 -11.89 26.32 -33.19
C ARG A 21 -10.69 26.54 -32.27
N LEU A 22 -10.92 27.14 -31.10
CA LEU A 22 -9.87 27.31 -30.10
C LEU A 22 -9.24 25.95 -29.77
N PRO A 23 -7.92 25.89 -29.53
CA PRO A 23 -7.28 24.67 -29.11
C PRO A 23 -7.92 24.16 -27.82
N ARG A 24 -8.12 22.83 -27.74
CA ARG A 24 -8.77 22.20 -26.59
C ARG A 24 -7.95 22.44 -25.32
N PRO A 25 -8.59 22.73 -24.17
CA PRO A 25 -7.92 22.75 -22.88
C PRO A 25 -7.21 21.43 -22.58
N ILE A 26 -6.04 21.52 -21.95
CA ILE A 26 -5.30 20.39 -21.42
C ILE A 26 -6.02 19.91 -20.16
N ALA A 27 -6.47 18.65 -20.17
CA ALA A 27 -7.26 18.06 -19.10
C ALA A 27 -6.40 17.16 -18.20
N LEU A 28 -6.31 17.50 -16.92
CA LEU A 28 -5.54 16.77 -15.91
C LEU A 28 -6.48 16.16 -14.87
N LEU A 29 -6.27 14.88 -14.55
CA LEU A 29 -6.95 14.18 -13.46
C LEU A 29 -5.92 13.75 -12.42
N LEU A 30 -6.07 14.20 -11.18
CA LEU A 30 -5.16 13.94 -10.08
C LEU A 30 -5.85 13.09 -9.02
N CYS A 31 -5.22 11.99 -8.61
CA CYS A 31 -5.74 11.05 -7.62
C CYS A 31 -4.81 11.02 -6.40
N ALA A 32 -5.29 11.53 -5.26
CA ALA A 32 -4.54 11.56 -4.01
C ALA A 32 -5.33 10.90 -2.89
N LEU A 33 -4.67 10.10 -2.04
CA LEU A 33 -5.29 9.57 -0.85
C LEU A 33 -5.50 10.70 0.19
N GLY A 34 -6.47 10.52 1.08
CA GLY A 34 -6.79 11.53 2.07
C GLY A 34 -5.59 11.84 2.98
N GLY A 35 -5.18 13.11 3.05
CA GLY A 35 -4.03 13.56 3.85
C GLY A 35 -2.72 13.71 3.07
N GLU A 36 -2.71 13.40 1.78
CA GLU A 36 -1.50 13.49 0.92
C GLU A 36 -1.29 14.86 0.26
N GLY A 37 -2.20 15.80 0.51
CA GLY A 37 -2.09 17.17 -0.02
C GLY A 37 -2.54 17.32 -1.46
N GLY A 38 -3.42 16.46 -1.97
CA GLY A 38 -3.95 16.59 -3.34
C GLY A 38 -4.61 17.94 -3.64
N GLY A 39 -5.29 18.54 -2.67
CA GLY A 39 -5.87 19.88 -2.82
C GLY A 39 -4.80 20.97 -2.95
N VAL A 40 -3.70 20.84 -2.19
CA VAL A 40 -2.54 21.73 -2.29
C VAL A 40 -1.89 21.59 -3.67
N LEU A 41 -1.79 20.37 -4.20
CA LEU A 41 -1.29 20.13 -5.56
C LEU A 41 -2.17 20.81 -6.62
N ALA A 42 -3.49 20.64 -6.52
CA ALA A 42 -4.43 21.26 -7.46
C ALA A 42 -4.34 22.80 -7.43
N GLU A 43 -4.23 23.39 -6.23
CA GLU A 43 -4.01 24.83 -6.09
C GLU A 43 -2.66 25.29 -6.65
N TRP A 44 -1.57 24.55 -6.42
CA TRP A 44 -0.27 24.88 -7.01
C TRP A 44 -0.30 24.84 -8.54
N LEU A 45 -0.98 23.87 -9.14
CA LEU A 45 -1.16 23.80 -10.60
C LEU A 45 -1.97 24.97 -11.13
N TYR A 46 -3.09 25.29 -10.49
CA TYR A 46 -3.91 26.44 -10.84
C TYR A 46 -3.11 27.75 -10.74
N ALA A 47 -2.41 27.96 -9.62
CA ALA A 47 -1.61 29.15 -9.39
C ALA A 47 -0.45 29.27 -10.39
N ALA A 48 0.23 28.16 -10.72
CA ALA A 48 1.29 28.14 -11.73
C ALA A 48 0.74 28.53 -13.12
N ALA A 49 -0.40 27.96 -13.52
CA ALA A 49 -1.04 28.27 -14.80
C ALA A 49 -1.44 29.75 -14.91
N VAL A 50 -2.15 30.27 -13.90
CA VAL A 50 -2.61 31.66 -13.89
C VAL A 50 -1.44 32.64 -13.87
N ARG A 51 -0.38 32.36 -13.09
CA ARG A 51 0.83 33.19 -13.06
C ARG A 51 1.59 33.15 -14.39
N ALA A 52 1.57 32.03 -15.11
CA ALA A 52 2.12 31.90 -16.44
C ALA A 52 1.20 32.52 -17.53
N GLY A 53 0.08 33.13 -17.16
CA GLY A 53 -0.84 33.80 -18.08
C GLY A 53 -1.89 32.88 -18.72
N HIS A 54 -1.93 31.60 -18.34
CA HIS A 54 -2.88 30.63 -18.90
C HIS A 54 -4.19 30.61 -18.12
N PRO A 55 -5.35 30.79 -18.78
CA PRO A 55 -6.64 30.51 -18.16
C PRO A 55 -6.71 29.07 -17.66
N ALA A 56 -7.19 28.87 -16.44
CA ALA A 56 -7.31 27.55 -15.84
C ALA A 56 -8.55 27.44 -14.93
N GLN A 57 -9.00 26.22 -14.70
CA GLN A 57 -10.06 25.88 -13.75
C GLN A 57 -9.68 24.62 -12.99
N THR A 58 -10.11 24.52 -11.72
CA THR A 58 -10.02 23.28 -10.96
C THR A 58 -11.34 22.95 -10.26
N THR A 59 -11.69 21.66 -10.24
CA THR A 59 -12.79 21.10 -9.45
C THR A 59 -12.29 19.88 -8.68
N SER A 60 -13.00 19.46 -7.64
CA SER A 60 -12.61 18.29 -6.84
C SER A 60 -13.83 17.48 -6.41
N ILE A 61 -13.70 16.16 -6.43
CA ILE A 61 -14.68 15.23 -5.89
C ILE A 61 -14.05 14.58 -4.66
N PRO A 62 -14.50 14.91 -3.44
CA PRO A 62 -13.96 14.33 -2.23
C PRO A 62 -14.23 12.82 -2.20
N GLY A 63 -13.18 12.04 -1.90
CA GLY A 63 -13.35 10.61 -1.63
C GLY A 63 -14.11 10.41 -0.31
N VAL A 64 -14.99 9.40 -0.25
CA VAL A 64 -15.59 8.96 1.01
C VAL A 64 -14.49 8.37 1.88
N ALA A 65 -13.94 9.15 2.82
CA ALA A 65 -12.94 8.77 3.83
C ALA A 65 -11.59 8.20 3.32
N GLN A 66 -10.54 8.29 4.16
CA GLN A 66 -9.18 7.75 3.92
C GLN A 66 -9.09 6.23 3.65
N ARG A 67 -10.23 5.52 3.56
CA ARG A 67 -10.30 4.05 3.53
C ARG A 67 -11.01 3.49 2.29
N THR A 68 -11.74 4.32 1.54
CA THR A 68 -12.70 3.86 0.52
C THR A 68 -12.49 4.45 -0.88
N GLY A 69 -11.48 5.33 -1.06
CA GLY A 69 -11.07 5.80 -2.38
C GLY A 69 -10.19 7.04 -2.30
N ALA A 70 -9.50 7.37 -3.41
CA ALA A 70 -8.80 8.63 -3.54
C ALA A 70 -9.77 9.81 -3.69
N THR A 71 -9.35 10.99 -3.22
CA THR A 71 -9.95 12.24 -3.66
C THR A 71 -9.42 12.56 -5.05
N THR A 72 -10.32 12.87 -5.97
CA THR A 72 -9.96 13.25 -7.33
C THR A 72 -10.04 14.76 -7.50
N TYR A 73 -9.04 15.33 -8.16
CA TYR A 73 -8.98 16.73 -8.54
C TYR A 73 -8.87 16.81 -10.05
N TYR A 74 -9.76 17.60 -10.65
CA TYR A 74 -9.76 17.86 -12.08
C TYR A 74 -9.23 19.26 -12.33
N VAL A 75 -8.30 19.40 -13.27
CA VAL A 75 -7.74 20.69 -13.66
C VAL A 75 -7.79 20.80 -15.18
N GLU A 76 -8.33 21.89 -15.69
CA GLU A 76 -8.20 22.26 -17.11
C GLU A 76 -7.34 23.51 -17.24
N ILE A 77 -6.42 23.49 -18.20
CA ILE A 77 -5.52 24.61 -18.50
C ILE A 77 -5.62 24.89 -20.00
N HIS A 78 -5.93 26.13 -20.37
CA HIS A 78 -5.90 26.51 -21.78
C HIS A 78 -4.45 26.58 -22.28
N PRO A 79 -4.12 25.97 -23.44
CA PRO A 79 -2.73 25.88 -23.89
C PRO A 79 -2.14 27.23 -24.33
N GLU A 80 -2.97 28.20 -24.72
CA GLU A 80 -2.53 29.55 -25.06
C GLU A 80 -2.77 30.52 -23.89
N PRO A 81 -1.83 31.46 -23.63
CA PRO A 81 -2.01 32.55 -22.68
C PRO A 81 -3.20 33.46 -23.03
N ALA A 82 -3.77 34.11 -22.01
CA ALA A 82 -5.00 34.90 -22.13
C ALA A 82 -4.89 36.09 -23.10
N ASP A 83 -3.72 36.71 -23.20
CA ASP A 83 -3.43 37.83 -24.11
C ASP A 83 -3.46 37.41 -25.59
N GLN A 84 -3.20 36.13 -25.89
CA GLN A 84 -3.24 35.56 -27.23
C GLN A 84 -4.65 35.14 -27.68
N LEU A 85 -5.64 35.16 -26.77
CA LEU A 85 -7.01 34.72 -27.09
C LEU A 85 -7.85 35.78 -27.82
N GLY A 86 -7.33 37.00 -27.97
CA GLY A 86 -8.05 38.10 -28.62
C GLY A 86 -9.36 38.44 -27.91
N GLY A 87 -9.37 38.41 -26.57
CA GLY A 87 -10.55 38.68 -25.74
C GLY A 87 -11.53 37.51 -25.58
N ARG A 88 -11.30 36.37 -26.26
CA ARG A 88 -12.10 35.16 -26.07
C ARG A 88 -11.87 34.56 -24.68
N ARG A 89 -12.94 34.03 -24.07
CA ARG A 89 -12.91 33.36 -22.76
C ARG A 89 -13.15 31.86 -22.95
N PRO A 90 -12.16 30.99 -22.64
CA PRO A 90 -12.37 29.54 -22.69
C PRO A 90 -13.47 29.11 -21.73
N VAL A 91 -14.25 28.10 -22.13
CA VAL A 91 -15.23 27.44 -21.26
C VAL A 91 -14.65 26.10 -20.85
N PHE A 92 -14.53 25.87 -19.55
CA PHE A 92 -13.92 24.67 -18.98
C PHE A 92 -14.97 23.66 -18.51
N GLY A 93 -14.64 22.38 -18.63
CA GLY A 93 -15.42 21.29 -18.08
C GLY A 93 -15.41 21.28 -16.55
N LEU A 94 -16.54 20.90 -15.94
CA LEU A 94 -16.65 20.76 -14.48
C LEU A 94 -16.17 19.40 -13.96
N ALA A 95 -16.02 18.42 -14.86
CA ALA A 95 -15.65 17.04 -14.54
C ALA A 95 -14.85 16.42 -15.70
N PRO A 96 -13.98 15.44 -15.41
CA PRO A 96 -13.25 14.72 -16.45
C PRO A 96 -14.21 13.93 -17.33
N VAL A 97 -13.95 13.94 -18.63
CA VAL A 97 -14.67 13.11 -19.60
C VAL A 97 -13.81 11.89 -19.92
N ALA A 98 -14.43 10.70 -19.86
CA ALA A 98 -13.76 9.45 -20.22
C ALA A 98 -13.14 9.54 -21.63
N GLY A 99 -11.90 9.08 -21.74
CA GLY A 99 -11.12 9.16 -22.98
C GLY A 99 -10.69 10.58 -23.38
N GLN A 100 -10.88 11.60 -22.54
CA GLN A 100 -10.47 12.98 -22.85
C GLN A 100 -9.40 13.56 -21.91
N VAL A 101 -8.88 12.77 -20.97
CA VAL A 101 -7.81 13.20 -20.06
C VAL A 101 -6.44 13.12 -20.75
N ASP A 102 -5.68 14.21 -20.71
CA ASP A 102 -4.32 14.30 -21.26
C ASP A 102 -3.27 13.79 -20.28
N LEU A 103 -3.46 14.06 -18.99
CA LEU A 103 -2.55 13.64 -17.93
C LEU A 103 -3.33 13.09 -16.73
N LEU A 104 -3.16 11.79 -16.48
CA LEU A 104 -3.65 11.12 -15.27
C LEU A 104 -2.49 10.96 -14.29
N VAL A 105 -2.59 11.56 -13.10
CA VAL A 105 -1.55 11.46 -12.07
C VAL A 105 -2.11 10.83 -10.80
N SER A 106 -1.44 9.82 -10.25
CA SER A 106 -1.88 9.14 -9.04
C SER A 106 -0.75 8.90 -8.06
N SER A 107 -1.09 9.02 -6.77
CA SER A 107 -0.28 8.68 -5.61
C SER A 107 -0.19 7.17 -5.33
N GLU A 108 -1.03 6.35 -5.97
CA GLU A 108 -1.13 4.90 -5.72
C GLU A 108 -1.47 4.13 -7.01
N LEU A 109 -0.83 2.96 -7.19
CA LEU A 109 -0.89 2.19 -8.43
C LEU A 109 -2.26 1.57 -8.73
N LEU A 110 -2.88 0.91 -7.75
CA LEU A 110 -4.20 0.28 -7.91
C LEU A 110 -5.28 1.32 -8.16
N GLU A 111 -5.20 2.49 -7.52
CA GLU A 111 -6.07 3.64 -7.79
C GLU A 111 -5.90 4.13 -9.24
N THR A 112 -4.68 4.15 -9.76
CA THR A 112 -4.43 4.50 -11.17
C THR A 112 -5.17 3.55 -12.09
N VAL A 113 -5.01 2.24 -11.87
CA VAL A 113 -5.68 1.19 -12.65
C VAL A 113 -7.20 1.29 -12.51
N ARG A 114 -7.72 1.67 -11.34
CA ARG A 114 -9.15 1.92 -11.15
C ARG A 114 -9.65 3.05 -12.06
N GLN A 115 -8.91 4.15 -12.19
CA GLN A 115 -9.26 5.25 -13.10
C GLN A 115 -9.19 4.82 -14.58
N VAL A 116 -8.20 4.00 -14.94
CA VAL A 116 -8.12 3.37 -16.26
C VAL A 116 -9.36 2.52 -16.53
N GLY A 117 -9.78 1.70 -15.58
CA GLY A 117 -11.01 0.89 -15.66
C GLY A 117 -12.29 1.72 -15.76
N GLN A 118 -12.28 2.97 -15.30
CA GLN A 118 -13.37 3.94 -15.48
C GLN A 118 -13.32 4.67 -16.83
N GLY A 119 -12.39 4.30 -17.72
CA GLY A 119 -12.20 4.91 -19.03
C GLY A 119 -11.52 6.27 -18.98
N MET A 120 -10.88 6.65 -17.87
CA MET A 120 -10.22 7.96 -17.76
C MET A 120 -8.94 8.05 -18.58
N ALA A 121 -8.27 6.92 -18.85
CA ALA A 121 -7.09 6.88 -19.70
C ALA A 121 -7.42 6.27 -21.07
N SER A 122 -6.71 6.74 -22.10
CA SER A 122 -6.77 6.14 -23.43
C SER A 122 -5.38 6.09 -24.08
N ALA A 123 -5.16 5.04 -24.88
CA ALA A 123 -3.87 4.73 -25.50
C ALA A 123 -3.42 5.75 -26.56
N ASP A 124 -4.35 6.51 -27.14
CA ASP A 124 -4.09 7.55 -28.13
C ASP A 124 -3.54 8.85 -27.51
N ARG A 125 -3.86 9.15 -26.24
CA ARG A 125 -3.61 10.49 -25.68
C ARG A 125 -2.99 10.54 -24.31
N THR A 126 -3.42 9.67 -23.40
CA THR A 126 -3.22 9.93 -21.97
C THR A 126 -1.80 9.59 -21.56
N VAL A 127 -1.09 10.57 -21.00
CA VAL A 127 0.11 10.32 -20.22
C VAL A 127 -0.32 9.95 -18.81
N VAL A 128 0.21 8.87 -18.27
CA VAL A 128 0.00 8.45 -16.89
C VAL A 128 1.29 8.72 -16.11
N VAL A 129 1.17 9.36 -14.95
CA VAL A 129 2.25 9.47 -13.97
C VAL A 129 1.75 8.81 -12.69
N SER A 130 2.36 7.72 -12.26
CA SER A 130 1.85 6.95 -11.11
C SER A 130 2.95 6.55 -10.14
N SER A 131 2.60 6.61 -8.85
CA SER A 131 3.42 6.00 -7.81
C SER A 131 3.32 4.47 -7.89
N THR A 132 4.46 3.80 -7.81
CA THR A 132 4.56 2.34 -7.64
C THR A 132 4.29 1.89 -6.20
N ALA A 133 4.26 2.83 -5.25
CA ALA A 133 3.91 2.53 -3.87
C ALA A 133 2.47 2.01 -3.76
N ARG A 134 2.28 1.00 -2.91
CA ARG A 134 0.99 0.36 -2.68
C ARG A 134 0.41 0.76 -1.33
N ALA A 135 -0.79 1.31 -1.35
CA ALA A 135 -1.60 1.53 -0.15
C ALA A 135 -2.74 0.50 -0.14
N LEU A 136 -2.51 -0.64 0.50
CA LEU A 136 -3.39 -1.81 0.39
C LEU A 136 -4.82 -1.51 0.84
N THR A 137 -5.78 -1.92 0.00
CA THR A 137 -7.21 -1.76 0.26
C THR A 137 -7.68 -2.65 1.40
N VAL A 138 -8.89 -2.38 1.91
CA VAL A 138 -9.53 -3.24 2.93
C VAL A 138 -9.70 -4.66 2.38
N VAL A 139 -10.09 -4.81 1.11
CA VAL A 139 -10.26 -6.12 0.45
C VAL A 139 -8.94 -6.90 0.43
N GLU A 140 -7.85 -6.26 0.01
CA GLU A 140 -6.52 -6.91 -0.01
C GLU A 140 -6.04 -7.28 1.39
N LYS A 141 -6.39 -6.49 2.42
CA LYS A 141 -6.05 -6.77 3.82
C LYS A 141 -6.93 -7.84 4.47
N MET A 142 -8.14 -8.05 3.95
CA MET A 142 -9.13 -8.99 4.51
C MET A 142 -8.83 -10.44 4.14
N ALA A 143 -8.09 -10.68 3.06
CA ALA A 143 -7.73 -12.03 2.64
C ALA A 143 -6.96 -12.78 3.75
N GLN A 144 -7.22 -14.08 3.86
CA GLN A 144 -6.52 -14.93 4.83
C GLN A 144 -5.05 -15.15 4.44
N GLY A 145 -4.76 -15.25 3.14
CA GLY A 145 -3.41 -15.31 2.57
C GLY A 145 -2.87 -13.94 2.14
N ASP A 146 -2.07 -13.94 1.07
CA ASP A 146 -1.70 -12.71 0.38
C ASP A 146 -2.88 -12.26 -0.50
N GLY A 147 -3.57 -11.21 -0.06
CA GLY A 147 -4.70 -10.66 -0.79
C GLY A 147 -4.34 -9.54 -1.75
N ARG A 148 -3.05 -9.21 -1.88
CA ARG A 148 -2.60 -8.11 -2.75
C ARG A 148 -2.93 -8.43 -4.20
N VAL A 149 -3.39 -7.42 -4.93
CA VAL A 149 -3.43 -7.49 -6.39
C VAL A 149 -2.00 -7.50 -6.90
N ASP A 150 -1.69 -8.40 -7.83
CA ASP A 150 -0.37 -8.53 -8.44
C ASP A 150 0.06 -7.24 -9.14
N ASP A 151 1.24 -6.74 -8.77
CA ASP A 151 1.78 -5.49 -9.31
C ASP A 151 2.04 -5.62 -10.82
N ALA A 152 2.52 -6.78 -11.30
CA ALA A 152 2.80 -6.98 -12.72
C ALA A 152 1.53 -6.91 -13.56
N ALA A 153 0.42 -7.50 -13.08
CA ALA A 153 -0.89 -7.35 -13.70
C ALA A 153 -1.36 -5.88 -13.76
N LEU A 154 -1.17 -5.10 -12.68
CA LEU A 154 -1.52 -3.68 -12.67
C LEU A 154 -0.71 -2.87 -13.69
N LEU A 155 0.60 -3.13 -13.77
CA LEU A 155 1.48 -2.49 -14.73
C LEU A 155 1.12 -2.81 -16.18
N ALA A 156 0.77 -4.07 -16.47
CA ALA A 156 0.33 -4.50 -17.79
C ALA A 156 -0.94 -3.77 -18.25
N VAL A 157 -1.88 -3.49 -17.33
CA VAL A 157 -3.07 -2.70 -17.65
C VAL A 157 -2.68 -1.27 -18.04
N LEU A 158 -1.78 -0.62 -17.30
CA LEU A 158 -1.34 0.73 -17.65
C LEU A 158 -0.69 0.77 -19.03
N GLN A 159 0.22 -0.16 -19.32
CA GLN A 159 0.91 -0.23 -20.61
C GLN A 159 -0.05 -0.36 -21.81
N ARG A 160 -1.19 -1.03 -21.63
CA ARG A 160 -2.18 -1.25 -22.69
C ARG A 160 -3.12 -0.06 -22.92
N HIS A 161 -3.40 0.72 -21.88
CA HIS A 161 -4.51 1.68 -21.87
C HIS A 161 -4.09 3.15 -21.73
N CYS A 162 -2.80 3.45 -21.83
CA CYS A 162 -2.31 4.83 -21.89
C CYS A 162 -1.27 5.00 -23.00
N ARG A 163 -1.09 6.23 -23.47
CA ARG A 163 -0.10 6.57 -24.50
C ARG A 163 1.33 6.39 -23.97
N ARG A 164 1.55 6.75 -22.70
CA ARG A 164 2.83 6.64 -22.00
C ARG A 164 2.59 6.56 -20.50
N ALA A 165 3.29 5.66 -19.81
CA ALA A 165 3.28 5.55 -18.36
C ALA A 165 4.64 5.91 -17.77
N GLU A 166 4.67 6.84 -16.82
CA GLU A 166 5.82 7.22 -16.01
C GLU A 166 5.62 6.68 -14.59
N LEU A 167 6.44 5.72 -14.20
CA LEU A 167 6.28 4.97 -12.96
C LEU A 167 7.47 5.19 -12.03
N LEU A 168 7.22 5.73 -10.85
CA LEU A 168 8.25 6.02 -9.84
C LEU A 168 7.75 5.63 -8.45
N ASP A 169 8.64 5.44 -7.49
CA ASP A 169 8.22 5.42 -6.07
C ASP A 169 8.13 6.86 -5.53
N LEU A 170 7.00 7.52 -5.81
CA LEU A 170 6.77 8.91 -5.42
C LEU A 170 6.71 9.06 -3.89
N ALA A 171 6.29 8.01 -3.18
CA ALA A 171 6.23 7.99 -1.72
C ALA A 171 7.65 7.93 -1.10
N ALA A 172 8.54 7.10 -1.65
CA ALA A 172 9.94 7.06 -1.23
C ALA A 172 10.65 8.40 -1.50
N MET A 173 10.43 9.02 -2.67
CA MET A 173 10.96 10.35 -2.98
C MET A 173 10.47 11.42 -1.99
N ALA A 174 9.20 11.36 -1.60
CA ALA A 174 8.63 12.29 -0.64
C ALA A 174 9.27 12.12 0.75
N SER A 175 9.46 10.86 1.18
CA SER A 175 10.14 10.51 2.41
C SER A 175 11.60 11.00 2.41
N GLN A 176 12.33 10.78 1.31
CA GLN A 176 13.71 11.24 1.12
C GLN A 176 13.83 12.77 1.21
N ALA A 177 12.91 13.52 0.59
CA ALA A 177 12.92 14.98 0.65
C ALA A 177 12.41 15.56 1.98
N GLY A 178 11.78 14.74 2.82
CA GLY A 178 11.13 15.18 4.05
C GLY A 178 9.89 16.03 3.78
N THR A 179 9.12 15.71 2.73
CA THR A 179 7.92 16.45 2.32
C THR A 179 6.71 15.53 2.09
N VAL A 180 5.59 16.12 1.70
CA VAL A 180 4.37 15.40 1.29
C VAL A 180 4.44 14.99 -0.18
N ILE A 181 3.80 13.87 -0.54
CA ILE A 181 3.84 13.30 -1.90
C ILE A 181 3.31 14.26 -2.97
N SER A 182 2.42 15.20 -2.62
CA SER A 182 1.93 16.23 -3.54
C SER A 182 3.05 17.07 -4.18
N ALA A 183 4.12 17.38 -3.45
CA ALA A 183 5.25 18.14 -4.00
C ALA A 183 6.04 17.33 -5.05
N VAL A 184 6.22 16.04 -4.80
CA VAL A 184 6.86 15.10 -5.72
C VAL A 184 5.99 14.88 -6.96
N MET A 185 4.69 14.67 -6.78
CA MET A 185 3.72 14.59 -7.89
C MET A 185 3.77 15.86 -8.75
N PHE A 186 3.87 17.05 -8.14
CA PHE A 186 3.97 18.30 -8.89
C PHE A 186 5.24 18.36 -9.76
N GLY A 187 6.38 17.92 -9.23
CA GLY A 187 7.62 17.80 -9.99
C GLY A 187 7.50 16.85 -11.17
N ALA A 188 6.88 15.69 -10.95
CA ALA A 188 6.64 14.72 -12.01
C ALA A 188 5.68 15.25 -13.09
N ILE A 189 4.63 15.98 -12.70
CA ILE A 189 3.71 16.66 -13.63
C ILE A 189 4.47 17.71 -14.46
N ALA A 190 5.32 18.51 -13.84
CA ALA A 190 6.13 19.50 -14.55
C ALA A 190 7.12 18.87 -15.55
N ALA A 191 7.68 17.69 -15.24
CA ALA A 191 8.56 16.95 -16.15
C ALA A 191 7.82 16.11 -17.21
N SER A 192 6.51 15.91 -17.06
CA SER A 192 5.68 15.14 -18.02
C SER A 192 5.65 15.75 -19.42
N GLY A 193 5.99 17.04 -19.56
CA GLY A 193 5.95 17.80 -20.81
C GLY A 193 4.54 18.04 -21.34
N VAL A 194 3.51 17.84 -20.51
CA VAL A 194 2.11 18.11 -20.87
C VAL A 194 1.70 19.55 -20.55
N LEU A 195 2.33 20.20 -19.57
CA LEU A 195 2.01 21.58 -19.20
C LEU A 195 2.46 22.59 -20.27
N PRO A 196 1.72 23.70 -20.47
CA PRO A 196 2.08 24.71 -21.46
C PRO A 196 3.10 25.75 -20.93
N PHE A 197 3.62 25.56 -19.71
CA PHE A 197 4.59 26.44 -19.05
C PHE A 197 5.74 25.66 -18.40
N GLY A 198 6.85 26.35 -18.18
CA GLY A 198 8.10 25.75 -17.69
C GLY A 198 8.18 25.55 -16.18
N ARG A 199 9.24 24.84 -15.76
CA ARG A 199 9.58 24.51 -14.37
C ARG A 199 9.51 25.71 -13.39
N ALA A 200 9.98 26.88 -13.83
CA ALA A 200 10.05 28.08 -12.98
C ALA A 200 8.67 28.52 -12.46
N ALA A 201 7.62 28.43 -13.29
CA ALA A 201 6.26 28.79 -12.88
C ALA A 201 5.73 27.86 -11.76
N CYS A 202 6.10 26.57 -11.82
CA CYS A 202 5.76 25.59 -10.79
C CYS A 202 6.49 25.87 -9.48
N GLU A 203 7.79 26.12 -9.53
CA GLU A 203 8.58 26.43 -8.32
C GLU A 203 8.10 27.72 -7.65
N ASP A 204 7.73 28.73 -8.44
CA ASP A 204 7.17 29.98 -7.93
C ASP A 204 5.82 29.78 -7.22
N ALA A 205 4.97 28.88 -7.73
CA ALA A 205 3.72 28.52 -7.07
C ALA A 205 3.98 27.85 -5.70
N ILE A 206 5.01 27.01 -5.59
CA ILE A 206 5.43 26.44 -4.31
C ILE A 206 5.93 27.54 -3.37
N ARG A 207 6.81 28.43 -3.85
CA ARG A 207 7.36 29.54 -3.04
C ARG A 207 6.27 30.45 -2.49
N ALA A 208 5.28 30.78 -3.32
CA ALA A 208 4.15 31.64 -2.94
C ALA A 208 3.27 31.04 -1.83
N SER A 209 3.26 29.72 -1.66
CA SER A 209 2.44 29.06 -0.63
C SER A 209 2.93 29.28 0.81
N GLY A 210 4.20 29.64 1.00
CA GLY A 210 4.79 29.99 2.29
C GLY A 210 4.92 28.86 3.33
N LYS A 211 4.42 27.64 3.04
CA LYS A 211 4.42 26.51 3.99
C LYS A 211 5.31 25.38 3.50
N GLY A 212 6.32 25.01 4.31
CA GLY A 212 7.21 23.89 4.00
C GLY A 212 7.93 24.03 2.65
N VAL A 213 8.19 25.26 2.21
CA VAL A 213 8.68 25.60 0.86
C VAL A 213 9.93 24.82 0.50
N ASP A 214 10.97 24.84 1.34
CA ASP A 214 12.24 24.18 1.02
C ASP A 214 12.09 22.66 0.86
N ALA A 215 11.29 22.03 1.72
CA ALA A 215 11.04 20.59 1.63
C ALA A 215 10.23 20.24 0.37
N SER A 216 9.23 21.05 0.05
CA SER A 216 8.44 20.90 -1.17
C SER A 216 9.28 21.11 -2.43
N LEU A 217 10.15 22.11 -2.47
CA LEU A 217 11.06 22.35 -3.60
C LEU A 217 12.06 21.20 -3.79
N ARG A 218 12.59 20.63 -2.70
CA ARG A 218 13.43 19.42 -2.79
C ARG A 218 12.66 18.24 -3.39
N GLY A 219 11.46 17.95 -2.89
CA GLY A 219 10.64 16.84 -3.41
C GLY A 219 10.23 17.05 -4.88
N PHE A 220 9.87 18.28 -5.24
CA PHE A 220 9.59 18.69 -6.61
C PHE A 220 10.81 18.43 -7.52
N ALA A 221 11.99 18.91 -7.12
CA ALA A 221 13.22 18.73 -7.89
C ALA A 221 13.59 17.26 -8.08
N LEU A 222 13.52 16.44 -7.02
CA LEU A 222 13.81 15.00 -7.10
C LEU A 222 12.97 14.30 -8.19
N ALA A 223 11.66 14.56 -8.21
CA ALA A 223 10.77 13.94 -9.19
C ALA A 223 10.98 14.50 -10.60
N PHE A 224 11.15 15.82 -10.71
CA PHE A 224 11.36 16.49 -11.98
C PHE A 224 12.63 15.97 -12.66
N ASP A 225 13.74 15.96 -11.93
CA ASP A 225 15.05 15.58 -12.44
C ASP A 225 15.08 14.08 -12.80
N ALA A 226 14.42 13.23 -12.00
CA ALA A 226 14.31 11.79 -12.28
C ALA A 226 13.53 11.50 -13.58
N LEU A 227 12.40 12.16 -13.82
CA LEU A 227 11.64 12.01 -15.07
C LEU A 227 12.37 12.62 -16.26
N ALA A 228 12.97 13.80 -16.09
CA ALA A 228 13.71 14.47 -17.15
C ALA A 228 14.89 13.60 -17.65
N ALA A 229 15.65 13.01 -16.73
CA ALA A 229 16.76 12.11 -17.04
C ALA A 229 16.28 10.86 -17.81
N ARG A 230 15.17 10.23 -17.37
CA ARG A 230 14.59 9.07 -18.05
C ARG A 230 14.17 9.38 -19.48
N ARG A 231 13.53 10.54 -19.70
CA ARG A 231 13.12 10.97 -21.04
C ARG A 231 14.30 11.26 -21.95
N GLN A 232 15.35 11.90 -21.43
CA GLN A 232 16.56 12.12 -22.19
C GLN A 232 17.20 10.78 -22.58
N GLN A 233 17.23 9.81 -21.68
CA GLN A 233 17.74 8.47 -21.97
C GLN A 233 16.88 7.72 -23.00
N GLN A 234 15.55 7.79 -22.91
CA GLN A 234 14.64 7.23 -23.91
C GLN A 234 14.83 7.87 -25.28
N ALA A 235 14.94 9.20 -25.35
CA ALA A 235 15.17 9.92 -26.60
C ALA A 235 16.50 9.52 -27.26
N VAL A 236 17.56 9.31 -26.47
CA VAL A 236 18.84 8.79 -26.98
C VAL A 236 18.69 7.37 -27.53
N VAL A 237 18.00 6.49 -26.81
CA VAL A 237 17.74 5.11 -27.27
C VAL A 237 16.93 5.11 -28.58
N GLU A 238 15.87 5.91 -28.67
CA GLU A 238 15.07 6.07 -29.89
C GLU A 238 15.89 6.61 -31.06
N GLN A 239 16.77 7.59 -30.82
CA GLN A 239 17.67 8.14 -31.86
C GLN A 239 18.69 7.10 -32.36
N VAL A 240 19.22 6.27 -31.46
CA VAL A 240 20.13 5.17 -31.83
C VAL A 240 19.39 4.10 -32.64
N LEU A 241 18.15 3.79 -32.29
CA LEU A 241 17.31 2.83 -33.01
C LEU A 241 16.77 3.36 -34.35
N ALA A 242 16.65 4.68 -34.51
CA ALA A 242 16.12 5.34 -35.70
C ALA A 242 17.18 5.75 -36.75
N ALA A 243 18.48 5.54 -36.47
CA ALA A 243 19.54 5.80 -37.44
C ALA A 243 19.41 4.88 -38.68
N PRO A 244 19.66 5.36 -39.92
CA PRO A 244 19.52 4.54 -41.11
C PRO A 244 20.54 3.41 -41.09
N ALA A 245 20.06 2.16 -41.11
CA ALA A 245 20.94 1.02 -41.30
C ALA A 245 21.51 1.05 -42.74
N GLU A 246 22.82 1.18 -42.88
CA GLU A 246 23.52 0.79 -44.11
C GLU A 246 23.26 -0.71 -44.39
N PRO A 247 23.24 -1.14 -45.67
CA PRO A 247 22.86 -2.50 -46.04
C PRO A 247 23.95 -3.50 -45.68
N ALA A 248 24.02 -3.88 -44.40
CA ALA A 248 24.75 -5.05 -43.95
C ALA A 248 23.93 -6.30 -44.29
N GLN A 249 24.56 -7.19 -45.06
CA GLN A 249 24.02 -8.48 -45.48
C GLN A 249 23.44 -9.26 -44.29
N ARG A 250 22.16 -9.64 -44.41
CA ARG A 250 21.47 -10.51 -43.45
C ARG A 250 22.16 -11.87 -43.38
N ALA A 251 22.78 -12.17 -42.26
CA ALA A 251 22.91 -13.52 -41.73
C ALA A 251 21.77 -13.76 -40.72
N PRO A 252 21.06 -14.90 -40.76
CA PRO A 252 19.83 -15.07 -40.01
C PRO A 252 20.09 -15.29 -38.51
N GLY A 253 19.42 -14.50 -37.67
CA GLY A 253 18.65 -14.99 -36.53
C GLY A 253 19.36 -15.76 -35.41
N ARG A 254 20.67 -15.60 -35.19
CA ARG A 254 21.35 -16.23 -34.03
C ARG A 254 21.99 -15.24 -33.05
N ALA A 255 22.21 -13.99 -33.45
CA ALA A 255 22.81 -12.98 -32.58
C ALA A 255 21.80 -12.45 -31.54
N LEU A 256 20.54 -12.18 -31.94
CA LEU A 256 19.52 -11.67 -31.03
C LEU A 256 19.09 -12.72 -29.99
N GLU A 257 19.06 -14.00 -30.35
CA GLU A 257 18.82 -15.09 -29.38
C GLU A 257 19.99 -15.26 -28.42
N ALA A 258 21.24 -15.10 -28.87
CA ALA A 258 22.41 -15.13 -27.98
C ALA A 258 22.49 -13.91 -27.05
N GLU A 259 22.06 -12.74 -27.52
CA GLU A 259 22.01 -11.49 -26.73
C GLU A 259 20.83 -11.48 -25.74
N LEU A 260 19.67 -12.04 -26.10
CA LEU A 260 18.57 -12.32 -25.15
C LEU A 260 18.95 -13.41 -24.14
N HIS A 261 19.74 -14.42 -24.53
CA HIS A 261 20.21 -15.47 -23.62
C HIS A 261 21.33 -14.98 -22.69
N ALA A 262 22.09 -13.95 -23.09
CA ALA A 262 23.07 -13.23 -22.27
C ALA A 262 22.43 -12.16 -21.36
N LEU A 263 21.37 -11.47 -21.82
CA LEU A 263 20.54 -10.58 -21.00
C LEU A 263 19.61 -11.36 -20.04
N GLY A 264 19.36 -12.65 -20.31
CA GLY A 264 18.75 -13.61 -19.39
C GLY A 264 19.68 -14.08 -18.27
N ARG A 265 20.94 -13.61 -18.22
CA ARG A 265 21.88 -13.79 -17.11
C ARG A 265 22.65 -12.49 -16.81
N ALA A 266 21.91 -11.42 -16.55
CA ALA A 266 22.36 -10.37 -15.63
C ALA A 266 21.69 -10.61 -14.27
N PRO A 267 22.42 -10.42 -13.16
CA PRO A 267 22.02 -10.91 -11.84
C PRO A 267 20.68 -10.33 -11.45
N GLU A 268 19.87 -11.11 -10.74
CA GLU A 268 18.70 -10.65 -9.98
C GLU A 268 18.98 -9.26 -9.39
N SER A 269 18.57 -8.21 -10.11
CA SER A 269 18.87 -6.84 -9.72
C SER A 269 17.87 -6.49 -8.63
N ASP A 270 18.30 -6.69 -7.39
CA ASP A 270 18.06 -5.82 -6.24
C ASP A 270 16.62 -5.32 -5.98
N LEU A 271 15.60 -6.01 -6.47
CA LEU A 271 14.35 -6.14 -5.74
C LEU A 271 14.64 -7.06 -4.58
N ARG A 272 15.28 -6.54 -3.53
CA ARG A 272 15.33 -7.22 -2.25
C ARG A 272 13.88 -7.57 -1.91
N PRO A 273 13.48 -8.85 -1.92
CA PRO A 273 12.28 -9.23 -1.20
C PRO A 273 12.52 -8.71 0.20
N ILE A 274 11.58 -7.94 0.77
CA ILE A 274 11.62 -7.46 2.16
C ILE A 274 12.27 -8.57 3.00
N GLY A 275 13.49 -8.30 3.48
CA GLY A 275 14.57 -9.28 3.67
C GLY A 275 14.13 -10.73 3.87
N ARG A 276 14.37 -11.57 2.86
CA ARG A 276 14.42 -13.03 3.07
C ARG A 276 15.71 -13.31 3.85
N ALA A 277 15.64 -13.11 5.17
CA ALA A 277 16.76 -13.38 6.05
C ALA A 277 17.16 -14.86 5.87
N PRO A 278 18.47 -15.19 5.84
CA PRO A 278 18.93 -16.58 5.83
C PRO A 278 18.20 -17.38 6.91
N GLU A 279 17.95 -18.67 6.69
CA GLU A 279 17.20 -19.51 7.64
C GLU A 279 17.78 -19.47 9.08
N SER A 280 19.10 -19.35 9.21
CA SER A 280 19.80 -19.17 10.48
C SER A 280 19.38 -17.89 11.22
N ASP A 281 19.09 -16.81 10.49
CA ASP A 281 18.61 -15.56 11.08
C ASP A 281 17.15 -15.68 11.54
N LEU A 282 16.29 -16.37 10.78
CA LEU A 282 14.88 -16.54 11.17
C LEU A 282 14.71 -17.38 12.42
N ARG A 283 15.48 -18.46 12.57
CA ARG A 283 15.46 -19.30 13.79
C ARG A 283 15.97 -18.54 15.00
N ALA A 284 17.07 -17.79 14.85
CA ALA A 284 17.62 -16.96 15.93
C ALA A 284 16.61 -15.88 16.37
N LEU A 285 15.99 -15.18 15.42
CA LEU A 285 14.94 -14.18 15.70
C LEU A 285 13.70 -14.82 16.33
N GLY A 286 13.28 -15.98 15.84
CA GLY A 286 12.17 -16.76 16.37
C GLY A 286 12.41 -17.16 17.82
N ARG A 287 13.57 -17.74 18.11
CA ARG A 287 14.01 -18.11 19.46
C ARG A 287 14.07 -16.91 20.39
N ALA A 288 14.70 -15.81 19.96
CA ALA A 288 14.78 -14.58 20.74
C ALA A 288 13.38 -14.01 21.08
N ARG A 289 12.45 -14.07 20.12
CA ARG A 289 11.05 -13.67 20.32
C ARG A 289 10.35 -14.53 21.37
N VAL A 290 10.52 -15.85 21.31
CA VAL A 290 9.91 -16.81 22.24
C VAL A 290 10.50 -16.66 23.65
N ALA A 291 11.81 -16.45 23.77
CA ALA A 291 12.50 -16.17 25.03
C ALA A 291 12.00 -14.86 25.67
N ALA A 292 11.92 -13.78 24.89
CA ALA A 292 11.38 -12.51 25.34
C ALA A 292 9.92 -12.65 25.79
N TYR A 293 9.13 -13.41 25.02
CA TYR A 293 7.73 -13.67 25.34
C TYR A 293 7.55 -14.34 26.70
N GLN A 294 8.27 -15.43 27.00
CA GLN A 294 8.09 -16.21 28.21
C GLN A 294 9.38 -16.34 29.03
N ASP A 295 10.27 -17.25 28.65
CA ASP A 295 11.54 -17.52 29.31
C ASP A 295 12.41 -18.43 28.42
N GLU A 296 13.64 -18.67 28.86
CA GLU A 296 14.61 -19.51 28.17
C GLU A 296 14.17 -20.98 28.09
N ALA A 297 13.38 -21.47 29.06
CA ALA A 297 12.83 -22.83 28.99
C ALA A 297 11.80 -22.97 27.87
N TYR A 298 10.99 -21.93 27.64
CA TYR A 298 10.04 -21.90 26.53
C TYR A 298 10.73 -21.73 25.18
N ALA A 299 11.87 -21.03 25.13
CA ALA A 299 12.71 -20.97 23.94
C ALA A 299 13.31 -22.34 23.57
N ARG A 300 13.73 -23.14 24.55
CA ARG A 300 14.15 -24.52 24.30
C ARG A 300 13.03 -25.38 23.72
N LEU A 301 11.78 -25.21 24.17
CA LEU A 301 10.63 -25.90 23.58
C LEU A 301 10.43 -25.53 22.10
N TYR A 302 10.71 -24.28 21.71
CA TYR A 302 10.72 -23.89 20.30
C TYR A 302 11.82 -24.63 19.54
N ASP A 303 13.04 -24.68 20.08
CA ASP A 303 14.17 -25.40 19.47
C ASP A 303 13.85 -26.90 19.32
N GLU A 304 13.24 -27.54 20.33
CA GLU A 304 12.81 -28.95 20.31
C GLU A 304 11.77 -29.22 19.20
N ARG A 305 10.78 -28.34 19.06
CA ARG A 305 9.75 -28.46 18.01
C ARG A 305 10.34 -28.25 16.62
N MET A 306 11.24 -27.29 16.46
CA MET A 306 11.95 -27.08 15.20
C MET A 306 12.82 -28.30 14.85
N ALA A 307 13.49 -28.92 15.82
CA ALA A 307 14.28 -30.13 15.58
C ALA A 307 13.43 -31.30 15.05
N ARG A 308 12.18 -31.44 15.51
CA ARG A 308 11.23 -32.43 14.98
C ARG A 308 10.86 -32.16 13.52
N VAL A 309 10.56 -30.91 13.18
CA VAL A 309 10.29 -30.50 11.79
C VAL A 309 11.49 -30.79 10.90
N ASP A 310 12.69 -30.43 11.36
CA ASP A 310 13.91 -30.63 10.59
C ASP A 310 14.20 -32.12 10.34
N ALA A 311 13.87 -32.97 11.32
CA ALA A 311 14.00 -34.42 11.15
C ALA A 311 13.01 -34.96 10.11
N ALA A 312 11.76 -34.49 10.12
CA ALA A 312 10.75 -34.85 9.13
C ALA A 312 11.14 -34.37 7.72
N GLU A 313 11.61 -33.12 7.59
CA GLU A 313 12.03 -32.56 6.30
C GLU A 313 13.26 -33.27 5.74
N ARG A 314 14.27 -33.59 6.57
CA ARG A 314 15.44 -34.37 6.11
C ARG A 314 15.07 -35.77 5.63
N ALA A 315 14.04 -36.39 6.22
CA ALA A 315 13.55 -37.69 5.77
C ALA A 315 12.83 -37.57 4.41
N ALA A 316 12.08 -36.48 4.20
CA ALA A 316 11.32 -36.20 2.98
C ALA A 316 12.17 -35.70 1.81
N ASP A 317 13.24 -34.95 2.10
CA ASP A 317 14.19 -34.40 1.14
C ASP A 317 15.64 -34.71 1.55
N PRO A 318 16.10 -35.97 1.40
CA PRO A 318 17.46 -36.37 1.78
C PRO A 318 18.56 -35.63 1.01
N THR A 319 18.24 -35.18 -0.21
CA THR A 319 19.17 -34.44 -1.08
C THR A 319 19.26 -32.95 -0.75
N GLY A 320 18.32 -32.42 0.03
CA GLY A 320 18.20 -30.99 0.31
C GLY A 320 17.82 -30.15 -0.92
N ALA A 321 17.14 -30.74 -1.91
CA ALA A 321 16.79 -30.10 -3.17
C ALA A 321 15.90 -28.85 -2.97
N HIS A 322 15.09 -28.83 -1.93
CA HIS A 322 14.19 -27.72 -1.59
C HIS A 322 14.80 -26.77 -0.53
N GLY A 323 16.03 -27.08 -0.11
CA GLY A 323 16.87 -26.23 0.72
C GLY A 323 16.34 -25.96 2.13
N GLY A 324 15.43 -26.74 2.70
CA GLY A 324 14.89 -26.48 4.05
C GLY A 324 13.63 -25.58 4.08
N ALA A 325 12.80 -25.59 3.03
CA ALA A 325 11.67 -24.68 2.94
C ALA A 325 10.58 -24.91 3.99
N ILE A 326 10.38 -26.16 4.43
CA ILE A 326 9.45 -26.47 5.53
C ILE A 326 10.00 -25.87 6.82
N GLY A 327 11.26 -26.13 7.14
CA GLY A 327 11.96 -25.55 8.30
C GLY A 327 11.91 -24.02 8.33
N ARG A 328 12.11 -23.34 7.20
CA ARG A 328 11.98 -21.87 7.10
C ARG A 328 10.58 -21.36 7.43
N GLU A 329 9.55 -21.95 6.85
CA GLU A 329 8.16 -21.54 7.10
C GLU A 329 7.78 -21.81 8.55
N MET A 330 8.14 -22.97 9.08
CA MET A 330 7.92 -23.35 10.47
C MET A 330 8.65 -22.42 11.43
N ALA A 331 9.92 -22.06 11.16
CA ALA A 331 10.69 -21.15 12.00
C ALA A 331 9.96 -19.83 12.24
N ARG A 332 9.36 -19.26 11.18
CA ARG A 332 8.57 -18.03 11.23
C ARG A 332 7.26 -18.23 11.96
N TRP A 333 6.41 -19.15 11.49
CA TRP A 333 5.03 -19.25 11.96
C TRP A 333 4.92 -19.85 13.35
N LEU A 334 5.78 -20.82 13.69
CA LEU A 334 5.82 -21.40 15.03
C LEU A 334 6.22 -20.36 16.07
N ALA A 335 7.24 -19.55 15.80
CA ALA A 335 7.65 -18.49 16.73
C ALA A 335 6.56 -17.43 16.92
N LEU A 336 5.84 -17.08 15.84
CA LEU A 336 4.71 -16.15 15.90
C LEU A 336 3.55 -16.71 16.72
N TRP A 337 3.20 -17.98 16.53
CA TRP A 337 2.09 -18.61 17.25
C TRP A 337 2.45 -18.90 18.72
N MET A 338 3.65 -19.42 19.01
CA MET A 338 4.11 -19.63 20.38
C MET A 338 4.15 -18.32 21.18
N ALA A 339 4.56 -17.22 20.53
CA ALA A 339 4.53 -15.88 21.11
C ALA A 339 3.27 -15.11 20.68
N PHE A 340 2.08 -15.65 20.93
CA PHE A 340 0.81 -14.99 20.62
C PHE A 340 0.55 -13.74 21.48
N ASP A 341 -0.37 -12.89 21.01
CA ASP A 341 -0.74 -11.66 21.73
C ASP A 341 -1.80 -11.95 22.80
N ASP A 342 -1.32 -12.16 24.03
CA ASP A 342 -2.13 -12.26 25.23
C ASP A 342 -2.16 -10.95 26.03
N ILE A 343 -3.05 -10.87 27.01
CA ILE A 343 -3.23 -9.62 27.79
C ILE A 343 -1.95 -9.21 28.56
N VAL A 344 -1.12 -10.17 28.97
CA VAL A 344 0.16 -9.92 29.63
C VAL A 344 1.15 -9.26 28.66
N ARG A 345 1.29 -9.81 27.46
CA ARG A 345 2.18 -9.30 26.42
C ARG A 345 1.69 -7.95 25.90
N VAL A 346 0.38 -7.81 25.65
CA VAL A 346 -0.21 -6.54 25.23
C VAL A 346 0.08 -5.45 26.27
N ALA A 347 -0.09 -5.74 27.57
CA ALA A 347 0.24 -4.79 28.62
C ALA A 347 1.73 -4.38 28.59
N ALA A 348 2.64 -5.34 28.43
CA ALA A 348 4.07 -5.06 28.30
C ALA A 348 4.40 -4.21 27.05
N LEU A 349 3.81 -4.50 25.91
CA LEU A 349 3.99 -3.76 24.66
C LEU A 349 3.48 -2.31 24.76
N LYS A 350 2.39 -2.09 25.51
CA LYS A 350 1.85 -0.74 25.75
C LYS A 350 2.78 0.12 26.61
N LEU A 351 3.60 -0.50 27.44
CA LEU A 351 4.61 0.13 28.30
C LEU A 351 5.98 0.30 27.64
N ALA A 352 6.24 -0.33 26.48
CA ALA A 352 7.55 -0.33 25.86
C ALA A 352 8.04 1.08 25.48
N ALA A 353 9.29 1.41 25.81
CA ALA A 353 9.91 2.69 25.46
C ALA A 353 9.92 2.92 23.94
N SER A 354 10.24 1.88 23.17
CA SER A 354 10.20 1.93 21.69
C SER A 354 8.83 2.30 21.14
N ARG A 355 7.74 1.93 21.82
CA ARG A 355 6.39 2.37 21.47
C ARG A 355 6.22 3.87 21.74
N GLN A 356 6.68 4.36 22.89
CA GLN A 356 6.56 5.77 23.25
C GLN A 356 7.31 6.64 22.24
N ASP A 357 8.54 6.27 21.89
CA ASP A 357 9.34 6.98 20.89
C ASP A 357 8.66 6.99 19.53
N ARG A 358 8.08 5.84 19.12
CA ARG A 358 7.32 5.74 17.88
C ARG A 358 6.10 6.66 17.89
N VAL A 359 5.30 6.64 18.96
CA VAL A 359 4.11 7.51 19.08
C VAL A 359 4.51 8.98 19.01
N ARG A 360 5.57 9.41 19.70
CA ARG A 360 6.06 10.80 19.63
C ARG A 360 6.46 11.20 18.20
N ARG A 361 7.16 10.31 17.47
CA ARG A 361 7.51 10.53 16.06
C ARG A 361 6.27 10.62 15.17
N GLU A 362 5.30 9.72 15.34
CA GLU A 362 4.06 9.68 14.56
C GLU A 362 3.23 10.97 14.74
N VAL A 363 3.16 11.51 15.96
CA VAL A 363 2.46 12.78 16.23
C VAL A 363 3.32 14.02 15.99
N LYS A 364 4.56 13.86 15.50
CA LYS A 364 5.54 14.94 15.29
C LYS A 364 5.74 15.86 16.52
N ALA A 365 5.71 15.26 17.71
CA ALA A 365 5.89 15.99 18.96
C ALA A 365 7.36 16.43 19.12
N GLY A 366 7.59 17.73 19.36
CA GLY A 366 8.88 18.29 19.73
C GLY A 366 9.35 17.81 21.11
N ALA A 367 10.59 18.14 21.48
CA ALA A 367 11.17 17.70 22.75
C ALA A 367 10.40 18.24 23.99
N ALA A 368 9.89 19.47 23.91
CA ALA A 368 9.15 20.12 24.98
C ALA A 368 7.65 19.75 25.03
N ASP A 369 7.14 19.05 24.01
CA ASP A 369 5.71 18.76 23.90
C ASP A 369 5.28 17.66 24.87
N VAL A 370 4.15 17.90 25.54
CA VAL A 370 3.50 16.94 26.44
C VAL A 370 2.57 16.04 25.63
N VAL A 371 2.90 14.76 25.55
CA VAL A 371 2.09 13.75 24.84
C VAL A 371 1.30 12.91 25.84
N LYS A 372 -0.04 12.98 25.77
CA LYS A 372 -0.94 12.16 26.57
C LYS A 372 -1.50 11.01 25.75
N VAL A 373 -1.15 9.78 26.12
CA VAL A 373 -1.63 8.57 25.45
C VAL A 373 -2.74 7.91 26.27
N TYR A 374 -3.88 7.65 25.64
CA TYR A 374 -5.00 6.90 26.21
C TYR A 374 -5.22 5.61 25.40
N ASP A 375 -4.96 4.48 26.03
CA ASP A 375 -5.20 3.17 25.48
C ASP A 375 -6.63 2.72 25.81
N HIS A 376 -7.40 2.43 24.77
CA HIS A 376 -8.76 1.93 24.90
C HIS A 376 -8.73 0.40 24.84
N PHE A 377 -9.25 -0.24 25.88
CA PHE A 377 -9.39 -1.68 25.96
C PHE A 377 -10.87 -2.04 26.14
N LYS A 378 -11.24 -3.23 25.66
CA LYS A 378 -12.56 -3.82 25.91
C LYS A 378 -12.39 -5.32 26.14
N PRO A 379 -11.64 -5.76 27.17
CA PRO A 379 -11.49 -7.18 27.48
C PRO A 379 -12.87 -7.79 27.76
N GLY A 380 -13.18 -8.87 27.06
CA GLY A 380 -14.33 -9.71 27.30
C GLY A 380 -13.99 -10.85 28.25
N VAL A 381 -14.98 -11.70 28.50
CA VAL A 381 -14.78 -12.94 29.26
C VAL A 381 -13.64 -13.82 28.73
N PRO A 382 -13.47 -14.01 27.40
CA PRO A 382 -12.36 -14.81 26.88
C PRO A 382 -10.98 -14.31 27.33
N GLU A 383 -10.77 -12.99 27.38
CA GLU A 383 -9.49 -12.39 27.80
C GLU A 383 -9.20 -12.64 29.28
N PHE A 384 -10.19 -12.58 30.16
CA PHE A 384 -10.02 -12.89 31.58
C PHE A 384 -9.85 -14.39 31.83
N ALA A 385 -10.70 -15.20 31.19
CA ALA A 385 -10.64 -16.67 31.27
C ALA A 385 -9.27 -17.20 30.82
N ALA A 386 -8.62 -16.53 29.87
CA ALA A 386 -7.32 -16.93 29.33
C ALA A 386 -6.21 -17.09 30.38
N LEU A 387 -6.21 -16.29 31.46
CA LEU A 387 -5.21 -16.38 32.54
C LEU A 387 -5.61 -17.31 33.69
N LEU A 388 -6.86 -17.75 33.73
CA LEU A 388 -7.36 -18.64 34.76
C LEU A 388 -7.01 -20.10 34.44
N PRO A 389 -6.79 -20.96 35.46
CA PRO A 389 -6.74 -22.40 35.28
C PRO A 389 -7.99 -22.94 34.57
N GLN A 390 -7.84 -24.03 33.83
CA GLN A 390 -8.86 -24.59 32.94
C GLN A 390 -10.27 -24.64 33.55
N ARG A 391 -10.41 -25.23 34.75
CA ARG A 391 -11.72 -25.37 35.42
C ARG A 391 -12.41 -24.03 35.72
N LEU A 392 -11.64 -23.01 36.10
CA LEU A 392 -12.18 -21.68 36.39
C LEU A 392 -12.50 -20.92 35.10
N ALA A 393 -11.66 -21.07 34.08
CA ALA A 393 -11.91 -20.52 32.76
C ALA A 393 -13.22 -21.07 32.16
N GLU A 394 -13.44 -22.39 32.22
CA GLU A 394 -14.66 -23.05 31.75
C GLU A 394 -15.91 -22.55 32.49
N ARG A 395 -15.83 -22.40 33.81
CA ARG A 395 -16.94 -21.85 34.62
C ARG A 395 -17.28 -20.42 34.22
N LEU A 396 -16.27 -19.58 34.02
CA LEU A 396 -16.47 -18.17 33.64
C LEU A 396 -17.04 -18.07 32.21
N GLN A 397 -16.51 -18.85 31.27
CA GLN A 397 -17.03 -18.90 29.90
C GLN A 397 -18.45 -19.48 29.85
N ALA A 398 -18.76 -20.51 30.65
CA ALA A 398 -20.11 -21.07 30.72
C ALA A 398 -21.12 -20.07 31.28
N TRP A 399 -20.71 -19.26 32.27
CA TRP A 399 -21.52 -18.15 32.77
C TRP A 399 -21.83 -17.13 31.66
N ASP A 400 -20.82 -16.71 30.89
CA ASP A 400 -21.02 -15.75 29.79
C ASP A 400 -21.90 -16.34 28.68
N ARG A 401 -21.68 -17.61 28.30
CA ARG A 401 -22.54 -18.31 27.33
C ARG A 401 -23.99 -18.37 27.78
N ARG A 402 -24.26 -18.58 29.08
CA ARG A 402 -25.63 -18.58 29.62
C ARG A 402 -26.26 -17.19 29.55
N ARG A 403 -25.50 -16.12 29.80
CA ARG A 403 -25.98 -14.74 29.62
C ARG A 403 -26.36 -14.46 28.17
N VAL A 404 -25.48 -14.85 27.23
CA VAL A 404 -25.73 -14.70 25.79
C VAL A 404 -26.95 -15.50 25.34
N ALA A 405 -27.08 -16.74 25.79
CA ALA A 405 -28.25 -17.57 25.50
C ALA A 405 -29.55 -16.98 26.10
N ALA A 406 -29.46 -16.22 27.19
CA ALA A 406 -30.58 -15.48 27.78
C ALA A 406 -30.86 -14.12 27.09
N GLY A 407 -30.25 -13.86 25.93
CA GLY A 407 -30.47 -12.65 25.13
C GLY A 407 -29.67 -11.42 25.59
N GLN A 408 -28.70 -11.57 26.50
CA GLN A 408 -27.81 -10.48 26.91
C GLN A 408 -26.59 -10.38 26.00
N ASP A 409 -26.03 -9.19 25.84
CA ASP A 409 -24.75 -9.04 25.12
C ASP A 409 -23.60 -9.77 25.84
N PRO A 410 -22.60 -10.29 25.09
CA PRO A 410 -21.37 -10.83 25.66
C PRO A 410 -20.73 -9.83 26.62
N TRP A 411 -20.36 -10.29 27.81
CA TRP A 411 -19.82 -9.38 28.81
C TRP A 411 -18.43 -8.88 28.41
N ALA A 412 -18.24 -7.56 28.48
CA ALA A 412 -16.95 -6.92 28.29
C ALA A 412 -16.82 -5.66 29.14
N LEU A 413 -15.59 -5.37 29.56
CA LEU A 413 -15.26 -4.23 30.41
C LEU A 413 -14.58 -3.13 29.57
N PRO A 414 -15.27 -2.06 29.16
CA PRO A 414 -14.63 -0.94 28.48
C PRO A 414 -13.73 -0.18 29.45
N LEU A 415 -12.44 -0.09 29.11
CA LEU A 415 -11.41 0.57 29.91
C LEU A 415 -10.71 1.64 29.07
N LYS A 416 -10.53 2.82 29.64
CA LYS A 416 -9.69 3.88 29.08
C LYS A 416 -8.51 4.11 30.02
N VAL A 417 -7.34 3.60 29.66
CA VAL A 417 -6.14 3.63 30.50
C VAL A 417 -5.17 4.67 29.97
N GLY A 418 -4.86 5.68 30.77
CA GLY A 418 -3.80 6.64 30.44
C GLY A 418 -2.42 6.05 30.71
N THR A 419 -1.71 5.59 29.69
CA THR A 419 -0.33 5.05 29.81
C THR A 419 0.69 6.10 30.26
N HIS A 420 0.36 7.39 30.12
CA HIS A 420 1.16 8.50 30.64
C HIS A 420 0.94 8.77 32.15
N THR A 421 -0.05 8.12 32.77
CA THR A 421 -0.36 8.31 34.20
C THR A 421 0.32 7.25 35.06
N LEU A 422 0.56 7.58 36.34
CA LEU A 422 1.12 6.62 37.31
C LEU A 422 0.17 5.43 37.52
N ALA A 423 -1.12 5.68 37.71
CA ALA A 423 -2.12 4.63 37.92
C ALA A 423 -2.24 3.69 36.72
N GLY A 424 -2.33 4.23 35.49
CA GLY A 424 -2.42 3.43 34.27
C GLY A 424 -1.13 2.63 34.02
N THR A 425 0.03 3.23 34.25
CA THR A 425 1.33 2.55 34.17
C THR A 425 1.42 1.40 35.16
N LEU A 426 1.05 1.63 36.43
CA LEU A 426 1.08 0.62 37.47
C LEU A 426 0.12 -0.53 37.16
N ALA A 427 -1.10 -0.24 36.71
CA ALA A 427 -2.07 -1.25 36.31
C ALA A 427 -1.53 -2.15 35.20
N LEU A 428 -0.96 -1.56 34.14
CA LEU A 428 -0.34 -2.33 33.05
C LEU A 428 0.89 -3.10 33.50
N ARG A 429 1.70 -2.56 34.43
CA ARG A 429 2.86 -3.27 34.99
C ARG A 429 2.43 -4.48 35.81
N LEU A 430 1.36 -4.37 36.60
CA LEU A 430 0.80 -5.49 37.35
C LEU A 430 0.34 -6.61 36.41
N VAL A 431 -0.37 -6.27 35.34
CA VAL A 431 -0.79 -7.26 34.32
C VAL A 431 0.43 -7.87 33.62
N ALA A 432 1.41 -7.06 33.24
CA ALA A 432 2.66 -7.54 32.61
C ALA A 432 3.47 -8.46 33.54
N ALA A 433 3.42 -8.23 34.86
CA ALA A 433 4.08 -9.08 35.86
C ALA A 433 3.46 -10.48 35.99
N LEU A 434 2.24 -10.69 35.47
CA LEU A 434 1.59 -12.01 35.42
C LEU A 434 2.18 -12.95 34.35
N LYS A 435 3.38 -12.65 33.81
CA LYS A 435 4.14 -13.49 32.88
C LYS A 435 4.29 -14.93 33.37
N GLY A 436 4.54 -15.14 34.66
CA GLY A 436 4.63 -16.49 35.25
C GLY A 436 3.30 -17.24 35.26
N GLN A 437 2.18 -16.52 35.39
CA GLN A 437 0.84 -17.11 35.43
C GLN A 437 0.38 -17.62 34.06
N ARG A 438 0.91 -17.05 32.96
CA ARG A 438 0.55 -17.42 31.59
C ARG A 438 0.55 -18.93 31.35
N ARG A 439 1.61 -19.64 31.77
CA ARG A 439 1.75 -21.10 31.55
C ARG A 439 0.68 -21.93 32.26
N ARG A 440 0.01 -21.35 33.27
CA ARG A 440 -1.09 -21.97 34.02
C ARG A 440 -2.47 -21.57 33.48
N GLY A 441 -2.51 -20.65 32.52
CA GLY A 441 -3.73 -20.15 31.91
C GLY A 441 -4.33 -21.12 30.91
N SER A 442 -5.65 -21.20 30.89
CA SER A 442 -6.43 -22.04 29.97
C SER A 442 -6.09 -21.77 28.49
N ARG A 443 -5.90 -20.50 28.13
CA ARG A 443 -5.54 -20.13 26.74
C ARG A 443 -4.18 -20.68 26.37
N PHE A 444 -3.19 -20.59 27.26
CA PHE A 444 -1.86 -21.14 26.96
C PHE A 444 -1.95 -22.64 26.69
N ALA A 445 -2.68 -23.40 27.52
CA ALA A 445 -2.89 -24.83 27.30
C ALA A 445 -3.58 -25.14 25.95
N GLN A 446 -4.63 -24.38 25.60
CA GLN A 446 -5.32 -24.53 24.31
C GLN A 446 -4.40 -24.23 23.12
N GLU A 447 -3.64 -23.14 23.18
CA GLU A 447 -2.70 -22.78 22.11
C GLU A 447 -1.59 -23.84 21.97
N GLN A 448 -1.08 -24.40 23.08
CA GLN A 448 -0.10 -25.49 23.00
C GLN A 448 -0.69 -26.73 22.33
N ALA A 449 -1.92 -27.14 22.66
CA ALA A 449 -2.58 -28.27 22.01
C ALA A 449 -2.77 -28.04 20.51
N LEU A 450 -3.19 -26.85 20.09
CA LEU A 450 -3.35 -26.54 18.66
C LEU A 450 -2.02 -26.50 17.91
N ILE A 451 -0.97 -25.94 18.53
CA ILE A 451 0.39 -25.93 17.96
C ILE A 451 0.88 -27.37 17.75
N GLU A 452 0.70 -28.27 18.73
CA GLU A 452 1.12 -29.67 18.58
C GLU A 452 0.33 -30.41 17.50
N ARG A 453 -0.97 -30.14 17.36
CA ARG A 453 -1.79 -30.73 16.28
C ARG A 453 -1.30 -30.30 14.91
N TRP A 454 -1.04 -29.01 14.73
CA TRP A 454 -0.50 -28.49 13.47
C TRP A 454 0.91 -29.03 13.19
N LEU A 455 1.80 -29.09 14.19
CA LEU A 455 3.13 -29.70 14.04
C LEU A 455 3.04 -31.16 13.60
N ALA A 456 2.17 -31.94 14.23
CA ALA A 456 1.96 -33.34 13.87
C ALA A 456 1.46 -33.48 12.42
N ALA A 457 0.58 -32.60 11.97
CA ALA A 457 0.10 -32.59 10.58
C ALA A 457 1.22 -32.25 9.59
N VAL A 458 2.07 -31.25 9.89
CA VAL A 458 3.24 -30.91 9.05
C VAL A 458 4.22 -32.08 8.99
N GLU A 459 4.52 -32.71 10.13
CA GLU A 459 5.41 -33.88 10.21
C GLU A 459 4.86 -35.09 9.46
N ALA A 460 3.54 -35.32 9.50
CA ALA A 460 2.88 -36.40 8.79
C ALA A 460 2.84 -36.11 7.28
N GLY A 461 2.42 -34.91 6.90
CA GLY A 461 2.37 -34.47 5.51
C GLY A 461 3.74 -34.54 4.84
N ALA A 462 4.80 -34.03 5.50
CA ALA A 462 6.15 -34.11 4.97
C ALA A 462 6.63 -35.56 4.75
N ARG A 463 6.23 -36.50 5.61
CA ARG A 463 6.56 -37.93 5.45
C ARG A 463 5.83 -38.59 4.30
N GLU A 464 4.64 -38.12 3.96
CA GLU A 464 3.86 -38.61 2.83
C GLU A 464 4.36 -38.01 1.52
N ASP A 465 4.48 -36.69 1.46
CA ASP A 465 5.00 -35.93 0.34
C ASP A 465 5.57 -34.58 0.81
N TRP A 466 6.74 -34.21 0.29
CA TRP A 466 7.38 -32.96 0.69
C TRP A 466 6.50 -31.73 0.42
N ALA A 467 5.81 -31.68 -0.73
CA ALA A 467 4.98 -30.53 -1.10
C ALA A 467 3.77 -30.41 -0.18
N LEU A 468 3.15 -31.54 0.21
CA LEU A 468 2.09 -31.54 1.22
C LEU A 468 2.58 -30.98 2.56
N GLY A 469 3.72 -31.46 3.06
CA GLY A 469 4.34 -30.93 4.28
C GLY A 469 4.63 -29.43 4.19
N HIS A 470 5.09 -28.96 3.04
CA HIS A 470 5.35 -27.54 2.79
C HIS A 470 4.07 -26.69 2.81
N GLU A 471 3.00 -27.12 2.13
CA GLU A 471 1.72 -26.41 2.14
C GLU A 471 1.11 -26.35 3.55
N LEU A 472 1.16 -27.44 4.30
CA LEU A 472 0.72 -27.48 5.69
C LEU A 472 1.53 -26.54 6.59
N ALA A 473 2.85 -26.41 6.36
CA ALA A 473 3.69 -25.45 7.06
C ALA A 473 3.31 -24.00 6.73
N GLN A 474 2.94 -23.72 5.47
CA GLN A 474 2.45 -22.39 5.07
C GLN A 474 1.11 -22.03 5.74
N CYS A 475 0.26 -23.01 6.08
CA CYS A 475 -1.02 -22.79 6.76
C CYS A 475 -0.89 -22.11 8.12
N GLY A 476 0.31 -22.07 8.73
CA GLY A 476 0.58 -21.24 9.92
C GLY A 476 0.20 -19.76 9.73
N ARG A 477 0.21 -19.25 8.49
CA ARG A 477 -0.23 -17.88 8.13
C ARG A 477 -1.70 -17.58 8.45
N LEU A 478 -2.55 -18.61 8.56
CA LEU A 478 -3.97 -18.47 8.86
C LEU A 478 -4.20 -17.99 10.29
N ILE A 479 -3.24 -18.25 11.19
CA ILE A 479 -3.34 -17.88 12.60
C ILE A 479 -2.89 -16.44 12.81
N LYS A 480 -3.83 -15.51 12.64
CA LYS A 480 -3.58 -14.07 12.80
C LYS A 480 -4.75 -13.35 13.48
N GLY A 481 -4.47 -12.15 13.98
CA GLY A 481 -5.47 -11.29 14.61
C GLY A 481 -5.93 -11.79 15.99
N TYR A 482 -7.08 -11.25 16.43
CA TYR A 482 -7.72 -11.54 17.72
C TYR A 482 -9.23 -11.73 17.54
N GLY A 483 -9.91 -12.23 18.57
CA GLY A 483 -11.35 -12.48 18.56
C GLY A 483 -11.80 -13.38 17.41
N SER A 484 -12.93 -13.05 16.79
CA SER A 484 -13.54 -13.86 15.71
C SER A 484 -12.65 -14.08 14.49
N THR A 485 -11.71 -13.16 14.21
CA THR A 485 -10.75 -13.35 13.11
C THR A 485 -9.79 -14.49 13.41
N ASN A 486 -9.29 -14.56 14.65
CA ASN A 486 -8.41 -15.64 15.08
C ASN A 486 -9.17 -16.98 15.19
N GLU A 487 -10.39 -16.96 15.70
CA GLU A 487 -11.24 -18.16 15.81
C GLU A 487 -11.53 -18.78 14.45
N ARG A 488 -11.91 -17.97 13.44
CA ARG A 488 -12.08 -18.45 12.06
C ARG A 488 -10.79 -18.99 11.46
N GLY A 489 -9.66 -18.32 11.70
CA GLY A 489 -8.34 -18.79 11.24
C GLY A 489 -8.00 -20.16 11.81
N LYS A 490 -8.26 -20.38 13.10
CA LYS A 490 -8.10 -21.68 13.77
C LYS A 490 -9.06 -22.73 13.22
N ALA A 491 -10.34 -22.39 13.05
CA ALA A 491 -11.32 -23.32 12.49
C ALA A 491 -10.94 -23.80 11.08
N ASN A 492 -10.49 -22.88 10.22
CA ASN A 492 -10.03 -23.22 8.87
C ASN A 492 -8.75 -24.07 8.89
N LEU A 493 -7.80 -23.76 9.77
CA LEU A 493 -6.61 -24.59 9.92
C LEU A 493 -6.99 -26.00 10.36
N LEU A 494 -7.85 -26.13 11.37
CA LEU A 494 -8.32 -27.43 11.86
C LEU A 494 -9.05 -28.21 10.78
N HIS A 495 -9.89 -27.55 9.97
CA HIS A 495 -10.54 -28.20 8.83
C HIS A 495 -9.55 -28.73 7.77
N ILE A 496 -8.34 -28.18 7.69
CA ILE A 496 -7.30 -28.65 6.76
C ILE A 496 -6.49 -29.80 7.37
N VAL A 497 -6.23 -29.76 8.68
CA VAL A 497 -5.33 -30.71 9.34
C VAL A 497 -6.04 -31.91 10.00
N ASP A 498 -7.36 -31.83 10.17
CA ASP A 498 -8.24 -32.91 10.64
C ASP A 498 -8.99 -33.54 9.45
#